data_AF-A0AAU5YNK4-F1
#
_entry.id   AF-A0AAU5YNK4-F1
#
_cell.length_a   1.000
_cell.length_b   1.000
_cell.length_c   1.000
_cell.angle_alpha   90.00
_cell.angle_beta   90.00
_cell.angle_gamma   90.00
#
_symmetry.space_group_name_H-M   'P 1'
#
loop_
_entity.id
_entity.type
_entity.pdbx_description
1 polymer ?
#
loop_
_entity_poly.entity_id
_entity_poly.type
_entity_poly.pdbx_seq_one_letter_code
_entity_poly.pdbx_strand_id
1 'polypeptide(L)'
;MKTGSPGGVETTDTGPAGPVWTGLPPGLLRMRRLLLVVWLGLAAVGTGLLLGLLVGPAWAAFALLPLAGIGWGWVLLGRNWRSWRYAERADDLLISRGVLWREETVVPYGRMQLVEVTSGPVERHFGLASVQLHTAAAATDATIPGLDPAEAERLRDRLTELGEARSAGL
;
A
#
# COMPACT_ATOMS: atom_id res chain seq x y z
N MET A 1 -18.01 -13.12 -32.94
CA MET A 1 -18.38 -12.00 -32.07
C MET A 1 -17.10 -11.38 -31.51
N LYS A 2 -16.88 -10.09 -31.78
CA LYS A 2 -15.68 -9.27 -31.52
C LYS A 2 -15.84 -8.54 -30.17
N THR A 3 -14.80 -8.49 -29.34
CA THR A 3 -14.65 -7.44 -28.31
C THR A 3 -13.41 -6.62 -28.65
N GLY A 4 -13.64 -5.53 -29.38
CA GLY A 4 -12.65 -4.46 -29.55
C GLY A 4 -12.70 -3.52 -28.34
N SER A 5 -11.51 -3.23 -27.81
CA SER A 5 -11.23 -2.07 -26.97
C SER A 5 -11.58 -0.78 -27.72
N PRO A 6 -12.22 0.22 -27.08
CA PRO A 6 -11.65 1.56 -27.15
C PRO A 6 -11.92 2.46 -25.92
N GLY A 7 -11.00 3.39 -25.66
CA GLY A 7 -11.26 4.64 -24.91
C GLY A 7 -10.37 4.79 -23.67
N GLY A 8 -9.46 5.74 -23.56
CA GLY A 8 -9.04 6.80 -24.47
C GLY A 8 -7.69 7.32 -23.98
N VAL A 9 -6.79 7.57 -24.92
CA VAL A 9 -5.52 8.25 -24.69
C VAL A 9 -5.85 9.75 -24.64
N GLU A 10 -5.98 10.31 -23.44
CA GLU A 10 -5.92 11.77 -23.26
C GLU A 10 -4.44 12.18 -23.21
N THR A 11 -3.90 12.46 -24.39
CA THR A 11 -2.75 13.36 -24.54
C THR A 11 -3.27 14.78 -24.37
N THR A 12 -3.07 15.36 -23.18
CA THR A 12 -3.29 16.79 -22.93
C THR A 12 -2.00 17.43 -22.40
N ASP A 13 -1.35 18.10 -23.34
CA ASP A 13 -0.63 19.37 -23.19
C ASP A 13 0.80 19.44 -22.62
N THR A 14 1.56 20.39 -23.19
CA THR A 14 3.01 20.52 -23.22
C THR A 14 3.45 21.57 -22.19
N GLY A 15 4.20 21.14 -21.17
CA GLY A 15 4.89 21.97 -20.15
C GLY A 15 5.87 21.06 -19.37
N PRO A 16 6.98 21.57 -18.79
CA PRO A 16 8.14 20.74 -18.42
C PRO A 16 7.73 19.66 -17.42
N ALA A 17 7.74 18.40 -17.88
CA ALA A 17 7.59 17.15 -17.12
C ALA A 17 6.82 17.28 -15.79
N GLY A 18 5.49 17.38 -15.86
CA GLY A 18 4.65 17.20 -14.68
C GLY A 18 4.85 15.81 -14.05
N PRO A 19 4.72 15.66 -12.73
CA PRO A 19 4.97 14.40 -12.03
C PRO A 19 4.05 13.28 -12.57
N VAL A 20 4.64 12.18 -13.05
CA VAL A 20 3.90 11.00 -13.51
C VAL A 20 3.47 10.21 -12.29
N TRP A 21 2.19 10.28 -11.95
CA TRP A 21 1.63 9.56 -10.82
C TRP A 21 1.38 8.10 -11.16
N THR A 22 2.11 7.21 -10.51
CA THR A 22 1.95 5.76 -10.58
C THR A 22 1.15 5.26 -9.39
N GLY A 23 0.10 4.50 -9.68
CA GLY A 23 -0.71 3.82 -8.66
C GLY A 23 -0.07 2.51 -8.23
N LEU A 24 -0.36 2.07 -7.01
CA LEU A 24 0.13 0.77 -6.54
C LEU A 24 -0.59 -0.40 -7.22
N PRO A 25 0.11 -1.53 -7.42
CA PRO A 25 -0.49 -2.71 -8.01
C PRO A 25 -1.61 -3.28 -7.12
N PRO A 26 -2.61 -3.97 -7.71
CA PRO A 26 -3.79 -4.46 -6.99
C PRO A 26 -3.52 -5.67 -6.08
N GLY A 27 -2.30 -6.22 -6.06
CA GLY A 27 -1.92 -7.38 -5.24
C GLY A 27 -2.11 -7.13 -3.73
N LEU A 28 -1.74 -5.94 -3.27
CA LEU A 28 -1.86 -5.55 -1.86
C LEU A 28 -3.29 -5.60 -1.33
N LEU A 29 -4.28 -5.25 -2.17
CA LEU A 29 -5.69 -5.30 -1.80
C LEU A 29 -6.18 -6.71 -1.53
N ARG A 30 -5.76 -7.66 -2.37
CA ARG A 30 -6.16 -9.07 -2.23
C ARG A 30 -5.59 -9.65 -0.94
N MET A 31 -4.31 -9.42 -0.68
CA MET A 31 -3.65 -9.86 0.55
C MET A 31 -4.36 -9.33 1.80
N ARG A 32 -4.53 -7.99 1.89
CA ARG A 32 -5.12 -7.38 3.09
C ARG A 32 -6.59 -7.78 3.30
N ARG A 33 -7.37 -7.95 2.21
CA ARG A 33 -8.76 -8.42 2.31
C ARG A 33 -8.85 -9.85 2.80
N LEU A 34 -7.98 -10.74 2.31
CA LEU A 34 -7.93 -12.12 2.76
C LEU A 34 -7.53 -12.22 4.23
N LEU A 35 -6.48 -11.51 4.64
CA LEU A 35 -6.09 -11.43 6.05
C LEU A 35 -7.23 -10.95 6.94
N LEU A 36 -7.95 -9.90 6.52
CA LEU A 36 -9.08 -9.36 7.28
C LEU A 36 -10.20 -10.38 7.43
N VAL A 37 -10.59 -11.05 6.34
CA VAL A 37 -11.63 -12.09 6.37
C VAL A 37 -11.20 -13.28 7.23
N VAL A 38 -9.95 -13.72 7.12
CA VAL A 38 -9.42 -14.84 7.93
C VAL A 38 -9.42 -14.49 9.41
N TRP A 39 -8.87 -13.33 9.80
CA TRP A 39 -8.81 -12.92 11.20
C TRP A 39 -10.18 -12.67 11.81
N LEU A 40 -11.07 -11.92 11.13
CA LEU A 40 -12.42 -11.66 11.65
C LEU A 40 -13.29 -12.93 11.61
N GLY A 41 -13.08 -13.82 10.64
CA GLY A 41 -13.74 -15.14 10.60
C GLY A 41 -13.32 -16.00 11.79
N LEU A 42 -12.02 -16.11 12.07
CA LEU A 42 -11.51 -16.79 13.26
C LEU A 42 -12.03 -16.16 14.56
N ALA A 43 -12.04 -14.83 14.65
CA ALA A 43 -12.60 -14.13 15.80
C ALA A 43 -14.11 -14.38 15.96
N ALA A 44 -14.87 -14.42 14.87
CA ALA A 44 -16.30 -14.74 14.88
C ALA A 44 -16.55 -16.16 15.39
N VAL A 45 -15.83 -17.14 14.86
CA VAL A 45 -15.93 -18.54 15.29
C VAL A 45 -15.53 -18.68 16.76
N GLY A 46 -14.38 -18.11 17.15
CA GLY A 46 -13.91 -18.14 18.53
C GLY A 46 -14.88 -17.50 19.52
N THR A 47 -15.41 -16.32 19.17
CA THR A 47 -16.39 -15.60 19.99
C THR A 47 -17.71 -16.38 20.11
N GLY A 48 -18.21 -16.93 19.00
CA GLY A 48 -19.44 -17.74 18.98
C GLY A 48 -19.30 -19.04 19.78
N LEU A 49 -18.17 -19.74 19.62
CA LEU A 49 -17.90 -20.97 20.37
C LEU A 49 -17.76 -20.69 21.86
N LEU A 50 -17.01 -19.66 22.23
CA LEU A 50 -16.77 -19.28 23.62
C LEU A 50 -18.06 -18.84 24.32
N LEU A 51 -18.81 -17.89 23.74
CA LEU A 51 -20.05 -17.40 24.33
C LEU A 51 -21.15 -18.47 24.33
N GLY A 52 -21.24 -19.26 23.26
CA GLY A 52 -22.19 -20.36 23.15
C GLY A 52 -21.96 -21.44 24.20
N LEU A 53 -20.69 -21.76 24.52
CA LEU A 53 -20.33 -22.80 25.49
C LEU A 53 -20.37 -22.31 26.94
N LEU A 54 -19.99 -21.07 27.23
CA LEU A 54 -19.92 -20.54 28.60
C LEU A 54 -21.21 -19.87 29.09
N VAL A 55 -21.93 -19.17 28.22
CA VAL A 55 -23.07 -18.32 28.60
C VAL A 55 -24.40 -18.84 28.06
N GLY A 56 -24.34 -19.58 26.95
CA GLY A 56 -25.47 -20.26 26.33
C GLY A 56 -25.71 -19.82 24.88
N PRO A 57 -26.49 -20.60 24.11
CA PRO A 57 -26.61 -20.45 22.66
C PRO A 57 -27.23 -19.11 22.23
N ALA A 58 -28.03 -18.47 23.09
CA ALA A 58 -28.60 -17.15 22.83
C ALA A 58 -27.52 -16.06 22.66
N TRP A 59 -26.38 -16.19 23.33
CA TRP A 59 -25.26 -15.24 23.26
C TRP A 59 -24.35 -15.47 22.06
N ALA A 60 -24.50 -16.59 21.35
CA ALA A 60 -23.77 -16.86 20.11
C ALA A 60 -24.09 -15.84 19.00
N ALA A 61 -25.21 -15.09 19.10
CA ALA A 61 -25.54 -13.99 18.21
C ALA A 61 -24.46 -12.89 18.18
N PHE A 62 -23.68 -12.70 19.26
CA PHE A 62 -22.56 -11.75 19.28
C PHE A 62 -21.41 -12.14 18.33
N ALA A 63 -21.37 -13.37 17.82
CA ALA A 63 -20.45 -13.78 16.75
C ALA A 63 -20.68 -13.02 15.43
N LEU A 64 -21.84 -12.38 15.26
CA LEU A 64 -22.16 -11.56 14.08
C LEU A 64 -21.44 -10.21 14.05
N LEU A 65 -20.98 -9.69 15.20
CA LEU A 65 -20.25 -8.42 15.28
C LEU A 65 -18.97 -8.39 14.44
N PRO A 66 -18.04 -9.36 14.59
CA PRO A 66 -16.87 -9.42 13.71
C PRO A 66 -17.26 -9.64 12.24
N LEU A 67 -18.33 -10.37 11.94
CA LEU A 67 -18.81 -10.51 10.56
C LEU A 67 -19.29 -9.17 9.96
N ALA A 68 -19.96 -8.34 10.74
CA ALA A 68 -20.34 -6.98 10.31
C ALA A 68 -19.11 -6.09 10.09
N GLY A 69 -18.06 -6.27 10.88
CA GLY A 69 -16.77 -5.60 10.71
C GLY A 69 -16.08 -5.92 9.38
N ILE A 70 -16.34 -7.08 8.77
CA ILE A 70 -15.77 -7.46 7.46
C ILE A 70 -16.23 -6.51 6.37
N GLY A 71 -17.52 -6.18 6.31
CA GLY A 71 -18.07 -5.28 5.29
C GLY A 71 -17.48 -3.87 5.39
N TRP A 72 -17.38 -3.35 6.61
CA TRP A 72 -16.77 -2.04 6.88
C TRP A 72 -15.28 -2.03 6.53
N GLY A 73 -14.55 -3.05 6.98
CA GLY A 73 -13.14 -3.27 6.66
C GLY A 73 -12.89 -3.35 5.16
N TRP A 74 -13.76 -4.03 4.40
CA TRP A 74 -13.65 -4.16 2.95
C TRP A 74 -13.67 -2.81 2.21
N VAL A 75 -14.58 -1.92 2.63
CA VAL A 75 -14.73 -0.58 2.06
C VAL A 75 -13.53 0.29 2.42
N LEU A 76 -13.14 0.32 3.70
CA LEU A 76 -11.99 1.09 4.18
C LEU A 76 -10.69 0.68 3.50
N LEU A 77 -10.45 -0.61 3.33
CA LEU A 77 -9.25 -1.14 2.70
C LEU A 77 -9.20 -0.79 1.20
N GLY A 78 -10.34 -0.88 0.51
CA GLY A 78 -10.49 -0.45 -0.87
C GLY A 78 -10.24 1.04 -1.04
N ARG A 79 -10.74 1.85 -0.11
CA ARG A 79 -10.57 3.30 -0.10
C ARG A 79 -9.14 3.70 0.24
N ASN A 80 -8.49 2.97 1.15
CA ASN A 80 -7.08 3.12 1.46
C ASN A 80 -6.22 2.84 0.23
N TRP A 81 -6.36 1.69 -0.44
CA TRP A 81 -5.53 1.44 -1.63
C TRP A 81 -5.69 2.50 -2.73
N ARG A 82 -6.90 2.99 -2.97
CA ARG A 82 -7.14 4.04 -3.98
C ARG A 82 -6.47 5.38 -3.65
N SER A 83 -6.18 5.65 -2.38
CA SER A 83 -5.55 6.91 -1.98
C SER A 83 -4.04 6.90 -2.08
N TRP A 84 -3.42 5.74 -2.29
CA TRP A 84 -1.97 5.67 -2.42
C TRP A 84 -1.52 5.95 -3.85
N ARG A 85 -0.63 6.92 -4.00
CA ARG A 85 0.01 7.28 -5.26
C ARG A 85 1.44 7.72 -4.99
N TYR A 86 2.34 7.41 -5.91
CA TYR A 86 3.70 7.96 -5.88
C TYR A 86 4.01 8.61 -7.21
N ALA A 87 4.87 9.63 -7.21
CA ALA A 87 5.37 10.23 -8.42
C ALA A 87 6.87 10.53 -8.27
N GLU A 88 7.63 10.11 -9.28
CA GLU A 88 9.04 10.43 -9.41
C GLU A 88 9.17 11.78 -10.13
N ARG A 89 9.85 12.74 -9.52
CA ARG A 89 10.22 14.03 -10.15
C ARG A 89 11.74 14.10 -10.28
N ALA A 90 12.26 15.14 -10.95
CA ALA A 90 13.69 15.28 -11.20
C ALA A 90 14.54 15.39 -9.92
N ASP A 91 14.01 16.01 -8.86
CA ASP A 91 14.78 16.35 -7.65
C ASP A 91 14.23 15.69 -6.37
N ASP A 92 13.01 15.16 -6.43
CA ASP A 92 12.26 14.65 -5.28
C ASP A 92 11.31 13.51 -5.66
N LEU A 93 11.07 12.63 -4.69
CA LEU A 93 10.04 11.59 -4.76
C LEU A 93 8.82 12.03 -3.94
N LEU A 94 7.66 12.10 -4.60
CA LEU A 94 6.39 12.47 -3.98
C LEU A 94 5.59 11.21 -3.65
N ILE A 95 5.16 11.08 -2.39
CA ILE A 95 4.32 9.98 -1.95
C ILE A 95 3.07 10.56 -1.30
N SER A 96 1.90 10.28 -1.89
CA SER A 96 0.61 10.72 -1.39
C SER A 96 -0.15 9.52 -0.83
N ARG A 97 -0.61 9.61 0.42
CA ARG A 97 -1.36 8.57 1.12
C ARG A 97 -2.50 9.17 1.96
N GLY A 98 -3.53 8.35 2.20
CA GLY A 98 -4.51 8.62 3.25
C GLY A 98 -5.96 8.83 2.78
N VAL A 99 -6.91 8.39 3.62
CA VAL A 99 -8.33 8.21 3.24
C VAL A 99 -9.24 9.32 3.76
N LEU A 100 -9.01 9.72 5.01
CA LEU A 100 -9.70 10.83 5.69
C LEU A 100 -8.77 12.05 5.75
N TRP A 101 -7.51 11.82 6.08
CA TRP A 101 -6.43 12.80 6.11
C TRP A 101 -5.49 12.49 4.97
N ARG A 102 -5.25 13.44 4.06
CA ARG A 102 -4.27 13.31 2.98
C ARG A 102 -2.91 13.75 3.53
N GLU A 103 -1.95 12.86 3.44
CA GLU A 103 -0.57 13.06 3.83
C GLU A 103 0.28 12.97 2.56
N GLU A 104 0.97 14.05 2.24
CA GLU A 104 1.90 14.12 1.11
C GLU A 104 3.31 14.27 1.66
N THR A 105 4.12 13.23 1.46
CA THR A 105 5.51 13.20 1.87
C THR A 105 6.38 13.50 0.67
N VAL A 106 7.19 14.56 0.77
CA VAL A 106 8.18 14.95 -0.24
C VAL A 106 9.54 14.46 0.23
N VAL A 107 10.16 13.56 -0.52
CA VAL A 107 11.43 12.91 -0.17
C VAL A 107 12.52 13.38 -1.15
N PRO A 108 13.39 14.34 -0.77
CA PRO A 108 14.46 14.80 -1.64
C PRO A 108 15.53 13.72 -1.81
N TYR A 109 16.01 13.47 -3.03
CA TYR A 109 17.03 12.43 -3.28
C TYR A 109 18.32 12.69 -2.50
N GLY A 110 18.77 13.95 -2.41
CA GLY A 110 19.96 14.32 -1.64
C GLY A 110 19.84 14.16 -0.11
N ARG A 111 18.66 13.78 0.41
CA ARG A 111 18.44 13.47 1.84
C ARG A 111 18.05 12.01 2.08
N MET A 112 18.00 11.18 1.04
CA MET A 112 17.81 9.74 1.20
C MET A 112 19.11 9.14 1.73
N GLN A 113 19.00 8.43 2.85
CA GLN A 113 20.16 7.79 3.49
C GLN A 113 20.15 6.30 3.22
N LEU A 114 18.97 5.68 3.29
CA LEU A 114 18.84 4.24 3.24
C LEU A 114 17.53 3.86 2.55
N VAL A 115 17.65 2.96 1.57
CA VAL A 115 16.52 2.39 0.84
C VAL A 115 16.54 0.89 1.05
N GLU A 116 15.54 0.36 1.74
CA GLU A 116 15.43 -1.06 2.04
C GLU A 116 14.22 -1.67 1.33
N VAL A 117 14.39 -2.90 0.86
CA VAL A 117 13.27 -3.71 0.39
C VAL A 117 12.94 -4.69 1.51
N THR A 118 11.77 -4.53 2.10
CA THR A 118 11.26 -5.42 3.14
C THR A 118 10.14 -6.28 2.59
N SER A 119 10.09 -7.54 2.97
CA SER A 119 8.98 -8.44 2.64
C SER A 119 8.59 -9.23 3.88
N GLY A 120 7.43 -8.90 4.46
CA GLY A 120 6.91 -9.66 5.58
C GLY A 120 6.58 -11.11 5.20
N PRO A 121 6.45 -12.06 6.15
CA PRO A 121 6.10 -13.45 5.85
C PRO A 121 4.83 -13.61 5.03
N VAL A 122 3.82 -12.78 5.30
CA VAL A 122 2.57 -12.77 4.52
C VAL A 122 2.78 -12.14 3.15
N GLU A 123 3.51 -11.02 3.06
CA GLU A 123 3.81 -10.37 1.78
C GLU A 123 4.56 -11.33 0.85
N ARG A 124 5.54 -12.05 1.38
CA ARG A 124 6.30 -13.08 0.66
C ARG A 124 5.42 -14.21 0.14
N HIS A 125 4.43 -14.65 0.92
CA HIS A 125 3.46 -15.66 0.48
C HIS A 125 2.58 -15.17 -0.68
N PHE A 126 2.27 -13.87 -0.71
CA PHE A 126 1.50 -13.23 -1.77
C PHE A 126 2.34 -12.72 -2.94
N GLY A 127 3.67 -12.95 -2.93
CA GLY A 127 4.57 -12.44 -3.95
C GLY A 127 4.63 -10.92 -3.98
N LEU A 128 4.66 -10.30 -2.80
CA LEU A 128 4.69 -8.84 -2.61
C LEU A 128 5.91 -8.45 -1.80
N ALA A 129 6.42 -7.24 -2.05
CA ALA A 129 7.47 -6.58 -1.30
C ALA A 129 7.11 -5.12 -1.07
N SER A 130 7.75 -4.51 -0.08
CA SER A 130 7.54 -3.12 0.31
C SER A 130 8.89 -2.40 0.27
N VAL A 131 8.94 -1.21 -0.32
CA VAL A 131 10.15 -0.39 -0.34
C VAL A 131 10.06 0.66 0.76
N GLN A 132 11.02 0.68 1.66
CA GLN A 132 11.10 1.61 2.77
C GLN A 132 12.25 2.58 2.55
N LEU A 133 11.93 3.86 2.60
CA LEU A 133 12.82 4.99 2.37
C LEU A 133 13.04 5.68 3.71
N HIS A 134 14.28 5.60 4.19
CA HIS A 134 14.74 6.29 5.38
C HIS A 134 15.56 7.51 4.98
N THR A 135 15.15 8.64 5.54
CA THR A 135 15.76 9.93 5.31
C THR A 135 16.34 10.50 6.59
N ALA A 136 17.17 11.54 6.45
CA ALA A 136 17.75 12.25 7.59
C ALA A 136 16.70 12.87 8.55
N ALA A 137 15.44 12.99 8.12
CA ALA A 137 14.34 13.50 8.94
C ALA A 137 13.18 12.50 8.95
N ALA A 138 12.76 12.04 10.14
CA ALA A 138 11.66 11.10 10.28
C ALA A 138 10.33 11.57 9.63
N ALA A 139 10.15 12.89 9.45
CA ALA A 139 8.99 13.46 8.76
C ALA A 139 8.97 13.22 7.25
N THR A 140 10.12 12.87 6.65
CA THR A 140 10.27 12.55 5.23
C THR A 140 10.50 11.06 4.97
N ASP A 141 10.39 10.23 6.01
CA ASP A 141 10.41 8.78 5.84
C ASP A 141 9.16 8.33 5.09
N ALA A 142 9.34 7.40 4.16
CA ALA A 142 8.25 6.92 3.34
C ALA A 142 8.31 5.42 3.13
N THR A 143 7.17 4.80 2.83
CA THR A 143 7.10 3.36 2.60
C THR A 143 6.11 3.11 1.49
N ILE A 144 6.51 2.37 0.46
CA ILE A 144 5.65 2.01 -0.67
C ILE A 144 5.34 0.52 -0.56
N PRO A 145 4.15 0.14 -0.05
CA PRO A 145 3.84 -1.25 0.28
C PRO A 145 3.28 -2.05 -0.91
N GLY A 146 3.62 -3.33 -1.00
CA GLY A 146 2.92 -4.25 -1.91
C GLY A 146 3.23 -4.07 -3.39
N LEU A 147 4.46 -3.69 -3.71
CA LEU A 147 5.05 -3.80 -5.03
C LEU A 147 5.36 -5.27 -5.37
N ASP A 148 5.49 -5.57 -6.65
CA ASP A 148 6.10 -6.85 -7.06
C ASP A 148 7.57 -6.89 -6.61
N PRO A 149 8.11 -8.03 -6.14
CA PRO A 149 9.49 -8.12 -5.69
C PRO A 149 10.52 -7.61 -6.70
N ALA A 150 10.34 -7.91 -7.99
CA ALA A 150 11.27 -7.44 -9.03
C ALA A 150 11.16 -5.93 -9.23
N GLU A 151 9.94 -5.38 -9.13
CA GLU A 151 9.70 -3.94 -9.24
C GLU A 151 10.22 -3.19 -8.01
N ALA A 152 10.11 -3.79 -6.81
CA ALA A 152 10.66 -3.24 -5.58
C ALA A 152 12.19 -3.17 -5.62
N GLU A 153 12.85 -4.20 -6.14
CA GLU A 153 14.30 -4.20 -6.36
C GLU A 153 14.72 -3.16 -7.39
N ARG A 154 14.04 -3.09 -8.55
CA ARG A 154 14.28 -2.08 -9.57
C ARG A 154 14.14 -0.65 -9.02
N LEU A 155 13.11 -0.41 -8.22
CA LEU A 155 12.85 0.88 -7.62
C LEU A 155 13.91 1.22 -6.57
N ARG A 156 14.30 0.26 -5.71
CA ARG A 156 15.41 0.44 -4.75
C ARG A 156 16.68 0.86 -5.48
N ASP A 157 17.10 0.10 -6.49
CA ASP A 157 18.37 0.36 -7.19
C ASP A 157 18.38 1.74 -7.83
N ARG A 158 17.27 2.13 -8.46
CA ARG A 158 17.11 3.48 -9.03
C ARG A 158 17.18 4.58 -7.98
N LEU A 159 16.53 4.40 -6.84
CA LEU A 159 16.52 5.40 -5.75
C LEU A 159 17.89 5.50 -5.07
N THR A 160 18.59 4.38 -4.90
CA THR A 160 19.96 4.35 -4.39
C THR A 160 20.92 5.06 -5.36
N GLU A 161 20.85 4.77 -6.65
CA GLU A 161 21.68 5.44 -7.67
C GLU A 161 21.45 6.96 -7.68
N LEU A 162 20.20 7.41 -7.62
CA LEU A 162 19.85 8.83 -7.56
C LEU A 162 20.32 9.49 -6.26
N GLY A 163 20.22 8.79 -5.12
CA GLY A 163 20.73 9.26 -3.84
C GLY A 163 22.26 9.41 -3.85
N GLU A 164 22.98 8.40 -4.35
CA GLU A 164 24.43 8.40 -4.46
C GLU A 164 24.93 9.51 -5.40
N ALA A 165 24.37 9.60 -6.61
CA ALA A 165 24.73 10.61 -7.59
C ALA A 165 24.56 12.04 -7.08
N ARG A 166 23.59 12.28 -6.18
CA ARG A 166 23.35 13.60 -5.60
C ARG A 166 24.13 13.86 -4.32
N SER A 167 24.43 12.82 -3.54
CA SER A 167 25.32 12.91 -2.37
C SER A 167 26.77 13.20 -2.75
N ALA A 168 27.24 12.68 -3.90
CA ALA A 168 28.59 12.90 -4.43
C ALA A 168 28.78 14.23 -5.16
N GLY A 169 27.69 14.96 -5.44
CA GLY A 169 27.70 16.24 -6.18
C GLY A 169 27.67 17.49 -5.29
N LEU A 170 27.87 17.35 -3.98
CA LEU A 170 27.99 18.43 -2.99
C LEU A 170 29.44 18.54 -2.50
#